data_AF-A0A5B7RF93-F1
#
_entry.id   AF-A0A5B7RF93-F1
#
_cell.length_a   1.000
_cell.length_b   1.000
_cell.length_c   1.000
_cell.angle_alpha   90.00
_cell.angle_beta   90.00
_cell.angle_gamma   90.00
#
_symmetry.space_group_name_H-M   'P 1'
#
loop_
_entity.id
_entity.type
_entity.pdbx_description
1 polymer ?
#
loop_
_entity_poly.entity_id
_entity_poly.type
_entity_poly.pdbx_seq_one_letter_code
_entity_poly.pdbx_strand_id
1 'polypeptide(L)'
;MSRPRRAWALVLLPGLLGALTACGEDPDAFEGYCDVVVEEQAELGRVLAADDGAAGLLPGLPIFERLEEAAPDDVADDWSVVVQRLSSLADALEAAGVDPVTYDPVDPPDDVTPEELEAIESGAGSVRSEALREAVQNVEQQSRDVCKTELAL
;
A
#
# COMPACT_ATOMS: atom_id res chain seq x y z
N MET A 1 62.43 43.71 27.67
CA MET A 1 60.99 43.70 27.33
C MET A 1 60.82 42.80 26.11
N SER A 2 60.63 41.50 26.34
CA SER A 2 59.33 40.80 26.27
C SER A 2 58.85 40.52 24.83
N ARG A 3 59.21 39.31 24.32
CA ARG A 3 58.44 38.28 23.54
C ARG A 3 57.38 38.73 22.48
N PRO A 4 56.94 37.86 21.53
CA PRO A 4 57.50 36.63 20.95
C PRO A 4 57.32 36.49 19.41
N ARG A 5 57.95 35.46 18.86
CA ARG A 5 57.69 34.83 17.54
C ARG A 5 56.20 34.51 17.33
N ARG A 6 55.65 34.78 16.15
CA ARG A 6 54.48 34.05 15.62
C ARG A 6 54.63 33.83 14.13
N ALA A 7 54.90 32.58 13.82
CA ALA A 7 54.80 32.01 12.51
C ALA A 7 53.46 31.25 12.44
N TRP A 8 52.98 31.02 11.21
CA TRP A 8 52.07 29.97 10.76
C TRP A 8 50.58 30.30 10.52
N ALA A 9 50.22 29.98 9.28
CA ALA A 9 49.00 29.35 8.80
C ALA A 9 47.70 30.15 8.89
N LEU A 10 47.39 30.82 7.77
CA LEU A 10 46.03 31.00 7.29
C LEU A 10 45.40 29.60 7.11
N VAL A 11 44.71 29.11 8.14
CA VAL A 11 43.75 28.01 7.99
C VAL A 11 42.44 28.64 7.53
N LEU A 12 42.22 28.63 6.21
CA LEU A 12 40.89 28.71 5.64
C LEU A 12 40.15 27.43 6.06
N LEU A 13 39.20 27.55 6.98
CA LEU A 13 38.15 26.55 7.20
C LEU A 13 37.00 26.90 6.24
N PRO A 14 36.86 26.25 5.07
CA PRO A 14 35.62 26.34 4.32
C PRO A 14 34.60 25.44 4.99
N GLY A 15 33.45 26.03 5.30
CA GLY A 15 32.14 25.38 5.20
C GLY A 15 32.01 24.03 5.86
N LEU A 16 31.63 24.06 7.14
CA LEU A 16 30.71 23.08 7.71
C LEU A 16 29.36 23.21 6.97
N LEU A 17 29.33 22.85 5.68
CA LEU A 17 28.10 22.63 4.93
C LEU A 17 27.47 21.41 5.57
N GLY A 18 26.50 21.67 6.44
CA GLY A 18 25.69 20.64 7.07
C GLY A 18 25.15 19.75 5.97
N ALA A 19 25.65 18.51 5.94
CA ALA A 19 24.90 17.38 5.45
C ALA A 19 23.71 17.19 6.42
N LEU A 20 22.76 18.12 6.36
CA LEU A 20 21.37 17.77 6.56
C LEU A 20 21.02 16.95 5.32
N THR A 21 21.41 15.67 5.32
CA THR A 21 20.65 14.67 4.59
C THR A 21 19.28 14.71 5.25
N ALA A 22 18.41 15.58 4.73
CA ALA A 22 17.00 15.47 5.02
C ALA A 22 16.65 14.02 4.68
N CYS A 23 16.18 13.26 5.67
CA CYS A 23 15.45 12.02 5.44
C CYS A 23 14.10 12.39 4.82
N GLY A 24 14.12 13.09 3.69
CA GLY A 24 12.97 13.41 2.87
C GLY A 24 13.09 12.54 1.64
N GLU A 25 12.07 11.72 1.45
CA GLU A 25 11.88 10.87 0.29
C GLU A 25 12.15 11.60 -1.03
N ASP A 26 12.51 10.85 -2.06
CA ASP A 26 12.76 11.39 -3.40
C ASP A 26 11.45 12.00 -3.95
N PRO A 27 11.40 13.31 -4.28
CA PRO A 27 10.22 13.92 -4.90
C PRO A 27 9.76 13.20 -6.17
N ASP A 28 10.70 12.58 -6.89
CA ASP A 28 10.42 11.85 -8.12
C ASP A 28 9.66 10.55 -7.84
N ALA A 29 9.83 9.94 -6.66
CA ALA A 29 9.10 8.74 -6.25
C ALA A 29 7.60 9.02 -6.05
N PHE A 30 7.28 10.17 -5.44
CA PHE A 30 5.90 10.61 -5.29
C PHE A 30 5.23 10.95 -6.62
N GLU A 31 5.96 11.56 -7.56
CA GLU A 31 5.42 11.86 -8.90
C GLU A 31 5.05 10.56 -9.63
N GLY A 32 5.96 9.57 -9.64
CA GLY A 32 5.69 8.27 -10.26
C GLY A 32 4.51 7.52 -9.65
N TYR A 33 4.40 7.52 -8.32
CA TYR A 33 3.25 6.95 -7.62
C TYR A 33 1.94 7.64 -8.02
N CYS A 34 1.93 8.98 -8.03
CA CYS A 34 0.72 9.73 -8.37
C CYS A 34 0.27 9.52 -9.81
N ASP A 35 1.19 9.31 -10.76
CA ASP A 35 0.85 8.92 -12.13
C ASP A 35 0.11 7.58 -12.16
N VAL A 36 0.56 6.59 -11.40
CA VAL A 36 -0.11 5.29 -11.28
C VAL A 36 -1.48 5.43 -10.61
N VAL A 37 -1.59 6.22 -9.54
CA VAL A 37 -2.88 6.52 -8.88
C VAL A 37 -3.89 7.09 -9.88
N VAL A 38 -3.47 8.04 -10.72
CA VAL A 38 -4.33 8.66 -11.74
C VAL A 38 -4.71 7.66 -12.84
N GLU A 39 -3.76 6.85 -13.30
CA GLU A 39 -3.98 5.82 -14.32
C GLU A 39 -5.02 4.80 -13.85
N GLU A 40 -4.87 4.33 -12.62
CA GLU A 40 -5.67 3.24 -12.07
C GLU A 40 -7.04 3.67 -11.54
N GLN A 41 -7.20 4.93 -11.12
CA GLN A 41 -8.43 5.44 -10.49
C GLN A 41 -9.71 5.04 -11.27
N ALA A 42 -9.70 5.24 -12.58
CA ALA A 42 -10.88 5.01 -13.41
C ALA A 42 -11.20 3.53 -13.59
N GLU A 43 -10.17 2.67 -13.65
CA GLU A 43 -10.35 1.21 -13.72
C GLU A 43 -10.84 0.68 -12.38
N LEU A 44 -10.18 1.09 -11.29
CA LEU A 44 -10.51 0.68 -9.95
C LEU A 44 -11.97 1.01 -9.60
N GLY A 45 -12.40 2.24 -9.86
CA GLY A 45 -13.79 2.64 -9.64
C GLY A 45 -14.78 1.83 -10.50
N ARG A 46 -14.40 1.40 -11.70
CA ARG A 46 -15.26 0.55 -12.55
C ARG A 46 -15.32 -0.89 -12.04
N VAL A 47 -14.18 -1.44 -11.62
CA VAL A 47 -14.08 -2.79 -11.05
C VAL A 47 -14.89 -2.89 -9.76
N LEU A 48 -14.72 -1.93 -8.84
CA LEU A 48 -15.45 -1.92 -7.57
C LEU A 48 -16.94 -1.60 -7.73
N ALA A 49 -17.32 -0.77 -8.72
CA ALA A 49 -18.75 -0.51 -9.00
C ALA A 49 -19.45 -1.66 -9.74
N ALA A 50 -18.69 -2.51 -10.45
CA ALA A 50 -19.21 -3.69 -11.12
C ALA A 50 -19.47 -4.85 -10.13
N ASP A 51 -18.82 -4.83 -8.96
CA ASP A 51 -19.09 -5.76 -7.88
C ASP A 51 -20.24 -5.24 -7.02
N ASP A 52 -21.41 -5.85 -7.18
CA ASP A 52 -22.56 -5.72 -6.29
C ASP A 52 -22.65 -6.90 -5.29
N GLY A 53 -21.54 -7.66 -5.16
CA GLY A 53 -21.50 -9.00 -4.57
C GLY A 53 -20.67 -9.13 -3.28
N ALA A 54 -20.38 -10.40 -2.94
CA ALA A 54 -19.65 -10.78 -1.72
C ALA A 54 -18.12 -10.63 -1.85
N ALA A 55 -17.60 -10.40 -3.05
CA ALA A 55 -16.16 -10.36 -3.33
C ALA A 55 -15.51 -9.05 -2.84
N GLY A 56 -16.27 -7.96 -2.73
CA GLY A 56 -15.82 -6.72 -2.13
C GLY A 56 -14.63 -6.13 -2.87
N LEU A 57 -13.48 -5.99 -2.19
CA LEU A 57 -12.27 -5.42 -2.76
C LEU A 57 -11.46 -6.42 -3.61
N LEU A 58 -11.73 -7.73 -3.55
CA LEU A 58 -10.93 -8.74 -4.25
C LEU A 58 -10.79 -8.51 -5.76
N PRO A 59 -11.82 -8.08 -6.51
CA PRO A 59 -11.67 -7.82 -7.95
C PRO A 59 -10.64 -6.74 -8.26
N GLY A 60 -10.39 -5.82 -7.32
CA GLY A 60 -9.39 -4.76 -7.43
C GLY A 60 -7.96 -5.21 -7.11
N LEU A 61 -7.73 -6.44 -6.65
CA LEU A 61 -6.41 -6.91 -6.20
C LEU A 61 -5.27 -6.63 -7.19
N PRO A 62 -5.40 -6.92 -8.50
CA PRO A 62 -4.32 -6.62 -9.45
C PRO A 62 -4.00 -5.13 -9.57
N ILE A 63 -4.96 -4.24 -9.29
CA ILE A 63 -4.75 -2.80 -9.27
C ILE A 63 -4.04 -2.38 -7.99
N PHE A 64 -4.45 -2.93 -6.84
CA PHE A 64 -3.79 -2.67 -5.57
C PHE A 64 -2.33 -3.11 -5.55
N GLU A 65 -2.00 -4.24 -6.19
CA GLU A 65 -0.61 -4.70 -6.35
C GLU A 65 0.25 -3.69 -7.14
N ARG A 66 -0.31 -3.09 -8.20
CA ARG A 66 0.41 -2.05 -8.96
C ARG A 66 0.59 -0.76 -8.17
N LEU A 67 -0.40 -0.40 -7.35
CA LEU A 67 -0.32 0.76 -6.46
C LEU A 67 0.70 0.52 -5.34
N GLU A 68 0.78 -0.69 -4.77
CA GLU A 68 1.81 -1.08 -3.80
C GLU A 68 3.21 -1.02 -4.43
N GLU A 69 3.40 -1.58 -5.63
CA GLU A 69 4.71 -1.59 -6.31
C GLU A 69 5.22 -0.16 -6.59
N ALA A 70 4.31 0.77 -6.89
CA ALA A 70 4.65 2.16 -7.16
C ALA A 70 4.76 3.02 -5.90
N ALA A 71 4.31 2.53 -4.74
CA ALA A 71 4.18 3.33 -3.53
C ALA A 71 5.53 3.79 -2.97
N PRO A 72 5.66 5.06 -2.57
CA PRO A 72 6.80 5.53 -1.80
C PRO A 72 6.71 5.01 -0.35
N ASP A 73 7.83 4.97 0.37
CA ASP A 73 7.95 4.33 1.69
C ASP A 73 6.90 4.85 2.69
N ASP A 74 6.54 6.14 2.62
CA ASP A 74 5.53 6.76 3.48
C ASP A 74 4.12 6.14 3.40
N VAL A 75 3.78 5.44 2.29
CA VAL A 75 2.45 4.81 2.09
C VAL A 75 2.55 3.33 1.67
N ALA A 76 3.76 2.83 1.41
CA ALA A 76 4.00 1.44 1.02
C ALA A 76 3.53 0.44 2.08
N ASP A 77 3.72 0.74 3.37
CA ASP A 77 3.28 -0.14 4.47
C ASP A 77 1.75 -0.32 4.48
N ASP A 78 0.98 0.76 4.27
CA ASP A 78 -0.48 0.71 4.20
C ASP A 78 -0.93 -0.07 2.96
N TRP A 79 -0.31 0.16 1.80
CA TRP A 79 -0.58 -0.63 0.59
C TRP A 79 -0.28 -2.12 0.80
N SER A 80 0.80 -2.45 1.49
CA SER A 80 1.14 -3.83 1.78
C SER A 80 0.13 -4.51 2.69
N VAL A 81 -0.44 -3.78 3.65
CA VAL A 81 -1.57 -4.30 4.44
C VAL A 81 -2.77 -4.59 3.52
N VAL A 82 -3.09 -3.71 2.59
CA VAL A 82 -4.19 -3.94 1.64
C VAL A 82 -3.95 -5.19 0.80
N VAL A 83 -2.81 -5.26 0.12
CA VAL A 83 -2.48 -6.37 -0.79
C VAL A 83 -2.38 -7.69 -0.04
N GLN A 84 -1.63 -7.76 1.06
CA GLN A 84 -1.43 -9.03 1.80
C GLN A 84 -2.75 -9.61 2.32
N ARG A 85 -3.69 -8.77 2.75
CA ARG A 85 -4.97 -9.25 3.31
C ARG A 85 -5.90 -9.77 2.22
N LEU A 86 -5.94 -9.07 1.10
CA LEU A 86 -6.75 -9.47 -0.05
C LEU A 86 -6.15 -10.70 -0.75
N SER A 87 -4.84 -10.75 -0.95
CA SER A 87 -4.15 -11.92 -1.52
C SER A 87 -4.31 -13.15 -0.64
N SER A 88 -4.21 -13.03 0.69
CA SER A 88 -4.44 -14.17 1.60
C SER A 88 -5.84 -14.79 1.45
N LEU A 89 -6.85 -13.96 1.20
CA LEU A 89 -8.21 -14.46 0.94
C LEU A 89 -8.33 -15.04 -0.47
N ALA A 90 -7.78 -14.36 -1.48
CA ALA A 90 -7.77 -14.84 -2.86
C ALA A 90 -7.10 -16.21 -2.97
N ASP A 91 -5.94 -16.39 -2.35
CA ASP A 91 -5.17 -17.64 -2.33
C ASP A 91 -5.97 -18.77 -1.65
N ALA A 92 -6.68 -18.47 -0.56
CA ALA A 92 -7.50 -19.46 0.14
C ALA A 92 -8.69 -19.92 -0.73
N LEU A 93 -9.34 -19.00 -1.44
CA LEU A 93 -10.44 -19.31 -2.36
C LEU A 93 -9.94 -20.08 -3.60
N GLU A 94 -8.80 -19.68 -4.16
CA GLU A 94 -8.15 -20.38 -5.27
C GLU A 94 -7.74 -21.81 -4.88
N ALA A 95 -7.13 -21.97 -3.71
CA ALA A 95 -6.71 -23.28 -3.20
C ALA A 95 -7.91 -24.24 -3.03
N ALA A 96 -9.06 -23.72 -2.60
CA ALA A 96 -10.32 -24.46 -2.49
C ALA A 96 -11.04 -24.65 -3.83
N GLY A 97 -10.55 -24.05 -4.92
CA GLY A 97 -11.15 -24.14 -6.26
C GLY A 97 -12.50 -23.45 -6.40
N VAL A 98 -12.81 -22.49 -5.52
CA VAL A 98 -14.10 -21.77 -5.53
C VAL A 98 -13.97 -20.39 -6.17
N ASP A 99 -15.05 -19.95 -6.80
CA ASP A 99 -15.10 -18.60 -7.40
C ASP A 99 -15.42 -17.56 -6.30
N PRO A 100 -14.53 -16.58 -6.04
CA PRO A 100 -14.75 -15.54 -5.04
C PRO A 100 -16.03 -14.73 -5.25
N VAL A 101 -16.50 -14.59 -6.49
CA VAL A 101 -17.70 -13.79 -6.82
C VAL A 101 -18.99 -14.50 -6.40
N THR A 102 -18.99 -15.83 -6.45
CA THR A 102 -20.20 -16.64 -6.20
C THR A 102 -20.16 -17.41 -4.88
N TYR A 103 -19.05 -17.34 -4.15
CA TYR A 103 -18.86 -18.06 -2.90
C TYR A 103 -19.80 -17.55 -1.79
N ASP A 104 -20.57 -18.46 -1.20
CA ASP A 104 -21.39 -18.19 -0.02
C ASP A 104 -20.78 -18.92 1.20
N PRO A 105 -20.28 -18.19 2.23
CA PRO A 105 -19.73 -18.82 3.42
C PRO A 105 -20.77 -19.54 4.29
N VAL A 106 -22.08 -19.30 4.08
CA VAL A 106 -23.17 -19.97 4.80
C VAL A 106 -23.55 -21.30 4.15
N ASP A 107 -23.33 -21.42 2.84
CA ASP A 107 -23.63 -22.62 2.03
C ASP A 107 -22.46 -22.91 1.07
N PRO A 108 -21.27 -23.29 1.60
CA PRO A 108 -20.11 -23.56 0.77
C PRO A 108 -20.32 -24.85 -0.07
N PRO A 109 -19.67 -24.96 -1.25
CA PRO A 109 -19.74 -26.18 -2.07
C PRO A 109 -19.33 -27.44 -1.31
N ASP A 110 -19.99 -28.57 -1.62
CA ASP A 110 -19.79 -29.87 -0.94
C ASP A 110 -18.35 -30.42 -1.02
N ASP A 111 -17.57 -29.95 -1.99
CA ASP A 111 -16.17 -30.32 -2.21
C ASP A 111 -15.16 -29.48 -1.42
N VAL A 112 -15.59 -28.39 -0.77
CA VAL A 112 -14.75 -27.62 0.16
C VAL A 112 -14.55 -28.41 1.46
N THR A 113 -13.30 -28.70 1.78
CA THR A 113 -12.94 -29.40 3.02
C THR A 113 -13.03 -28.50 4.24
N PRO A 114 -13.13 -29.06 5.46
CA PRO A 114 -13.09 -28.26 6.68
C PRO A 114 -11.84 -27.40 6.85
N GLU A 115 -10.68 -27.87 6.34
CA GLU A 115 -9.41 -27.14 6.40
C GLU A 115 -9.41 -25.94 5.44
N GLU A 116 -9.92 -26.13 4.23
CA GLU A 116 -10.10 -25.04 3.26
C GLU A 116 -11.11 -24.01 3.76
N LEU A 117 -12.21 -24.45 4.38
CA LEU A 117 -13.18 -23.55 4.99
C LEU A 117 -12.56 -22.70 6.09
N GLU A 118 -11.75 -23.30 6.98
CA GLU A 118 -11.03 -22.55 8.03
C GLU A 118 -10.05 -21.53 7.43
N ALA A 119 -9.34 -21.88 6.36
CA ALA A 119 -8.44 -20.97 5.66
C ALA A 119 -9.20 -19.78 5.04
N ILE A 120 -10.33 -20.03 4.37
CA ILE A 120 -11.19 -18.99 3.80
C ILE A 120 -11.75 -18.09 4.91
N GLU A 121 -12.22 -18.65 6.02
CA GLU A 121 -12.73 -17.88 7.17
C GLU A 121 -11.65 -16.98 7.79
N SER A 122 -10.42 -17.48 7.91
CA SER A 122 -9.26 -16.71 8.38
C SER A 122 -8.92 -15.56 7.43
N GLY A 123 -8.90 -15.81 6.12
CA GLY A 123 -8.72 -14.78 5.09
C GLY A 123 -9.83 -13.72 5.15
N ALA A 124 -11.10 -14.15 5.22
CA ALA A 124 -12.25 -13.26 5.32
C ALA A 124 -12.27 -12.46 6.63
N GLY A 125 -11.80 -13.04 7.73
CA GLY A 125 -11.57 -12.32 8.99
C GLY A 125 -10.52 -11.24 8.85
N SER A 126 -9.43 -11.53 8.13
CA SER A 126 -8.33 -10.60 7.88
C SER A 126 -8.77 -9.39 7.04
N VAL A 127 -9.62 -9.60 6.04
CA VAL A 127 -10.22 -8.52 5.22
C VAL A 127 -11.23 -7.67 6.02
N ARG A 128 -11.75 -8.17 7.14
CA ARG A 128 -12.63 -7.39 8.04
C ARG A 128 -11.89 -6.75 9.21
N SER A 129 -10.56 -6.84 9.23
CA SER A 129 -9.75 -6.33 10.33
C SER A 129 -9.72 -4.80 10.37
N GLU A 130 -9.53 -4.25 11.58
CA GLU A 130 -9.34 -2.81 11.76
C GLU A 130 -8.10 -2.31 11.00
N ALA A 131 -7.03 -3.11 10.99
CA ALA A 131 -5.80 -2.78 10.29
C ALA A 131 -6.03 -2.54 8.79
N LEU A 132 -6.87 -3.34 8.12
CA LEU A 132 -7.20 -3.09 6.72
C LEU A 132 -8.00 -1.78 6.56
N ARG A 133 -8.96 -1.50 7.46
CA ARG A 133 -9.75 -0.27 7.41
C ARG A 133 -8.89 0.97 7.60
N GLU A 134 -7.93 0.92 8.52
CA GLU A 134 -6.98 2.01 8.76
C GLU A 134 -6.07 2.20 7.53
N ALA A 135 -5.52 1.12 6.99
CA ALA A 135 -4.68 1.17 5.80
C ALA A 135 -5.43 1.75 4.59
N VAL A 136 -6.67 1.31 4.32
CA VAL A 136 -7.52 1.85 3.27
C VAL A 136 -7.75 3.35 3.46
N GLN A 137 -8.12 3.79 4.67
CA GLN A 137 -8.31 5.21 4.96
C GLN A 137 -7.04 6.03 4.74
N ASN A 138 -5.88 5.48 5.11
CA ASN A 138 -4.59 6.14 4.94
C ASN A 138 -4.24 6.31 3.46
N VAL A 139 -4.36 5.25 2.64
CA VAL A 139 -4.05 5.34 1.20
C VAL A 139 -5.00 6.26 0.45
N GLU A 140 -6.30 6.27 0.79
CA GLU A 140 -7.27 7.22 0.24
C GLU A 140 -6.93 8.66 0.61
N GLN A 141 -6.58 8.88 1.88
CA GLN A 141 -6.19 10.20 2.39
C GLN A 141 -4.92 10.70 1.72
N GLN A 142 -3.91 9.85 1.54
CA GLN A 142 -2.66 10.17 0.85
C GLN A 142 -2.93 10.54 -0.61
N SER A 143 -3.70 9.71 -1.31
CA SER A 143 -4.06 9.92 -2.72
C SER A 143 -4.75 11.27 -2.93
N ARG A 144 -5.68 11.64 -2.05
CA ARG A 144 -6.33 12.96 -2.08
C ARG A 144 -5.37 14.10 -1.76
N ASP A 145 -4.59 13.99 -0.68
CA ASP A 145 -3.83 15.12 -0.16
C ASP A 145 -2.55 15.39 -0.94
N VAL A 146 -1.91 14.35 -1.49
CA VAL A 146 -0.66 14.46 -2.24
C VAL A 146 -0.93 14.38 -3.74
N CYS A 147 -1.54 13.30 -4.21
CA CYS A 147 -1.79 13.07 -5.64
C CYS A 147 -2.99 13.83 -6.20
N LYS A 148 -3.76 14.52 -5.35
CA LYS A 148 -4.97 15.27 -5.73
C LYS A 148 -6.01 14.42 -6.48
N THR A 149 -6.05 13.13 -6.17
CA THR A 149 -6.85 12.13 -6.86
C THR A 149 -7.59 11.29 -5.82
N GLU A 150 -8.91 11.19 -5.96
CA GLU A 150 -9.74 10.39 -5.04
C GLU A 150 -9.73 8.92 -5.47
N LEU A 151 -9.14 8.04 -4.67
CA LEU A 151 -9.44 6.62 -4.73
C LEU A 151 -10.67 6.40 -3.85
N ALA A 152 -11.73 5.82 -4.39
CA ALA A 152 -12.95 5.52 -3.64
C ALA A 152 -12.99 4.00 -3.39
N LEU A 153 -12.61 3.59 -2.18
CA LEU A 153 -12.44 2.19 -1.75
C LEU A 153 -13.51 1.76 -0.74
#